data_AF-A0A2K3M4B5-F1
#
_entry.id   AF-A0A2K3M4B5-F1
#
_cell.length_a   1.000
_cell.length_b   1.000
_cell.length_c   1.000
_cell.angle_alpha   90.00
_cell.angle_beta   90.00
_cell.angle_gamma   90.00
#
_symmetry.space_group_name_H-M   'P 1'
#
loop_
_entity.id
_entity.type
_entity.pdbx_description
1 polymer ?
#
loop_
_entity_poly.entity_id
_entity_poly.type
_entity_poly.pdbx_seq_one_letter_code
_entity_poly.pdbx_strand_id
1 'polypeptide(L)'
;MAGKKVKVAFICNISARKECYRKRKKGIIKKMREIKILCDIPACAIISNPFNSNNTEVWPDLEEAKQVIERYQNLSQIDKTKNVNQESFVLQRLTKAREKLEKQRQEIRDKEMTIRMIQYMKNKNLPDDVSVSDLKHFQKLIEENLKDIDNKLNGSN
;
A
#
# COMPACT_ATOMS: atom_id res chain seq x y z
N MET A 1 23.39 2.70 5.60
CA MET A 1 22.49 3.80 6.05
C MET A 1 21.11 3.57 5.45
N ALA A 2 20.13 3.16 6.24
CA ALA A 2 18.77 2.99 5.75
C ALA A 2 18.14 4.39 5.53
N GLY A 3 17.83 4.71 4.27
CA GLY A 3 17.29 6.02 3.91
C GLY A 3 15.91 6.27 4.51
N LYS A 4 15.61 7.54 4.82
CA LYS A 4 14.27 7.98 5.24
C LYS A 4 13.24 7.58 4.19
N LYS A 5 12.13 6.97 4.63
CA LYS A 5 11.02 6.56 3.75
C LYS A 5 10.52 7.77 2.95
N VAL A 6 10.58 7.67 1.62
CA VAL A 6 10.18 8.77 0.72
C VAL A 6 8.66 8.75 0.52
N LYS A 7 8.00 9.89 0.72
CA LYS A 7 6.58 10.07 0.37
C LYS A 7 6.45 10.03 -1.16
N VAL A 8 5.62 9.12 -1.68
CA VAL A 8 5.30 9.05 -3.12
C VAL A 8 4.25 10.12 -3.42
N ALA A 9 4.73 11.34 -3.66
CA ALA A 9 3.98 12.54 -4.03
C ALA A 9 4.85 13.41 -4.96
N PHE A 10 4.25 14.43 -5.57
CA PHE A 10 4.98 15.39 -6.40
C PHE A 10 6.03 16.15 -5.57
N ILE A 11 7.26 16.25 -6.09
CA ILE A 11 8.36 16.96 -5.43
C ILE A 11 8.32 18.42 -5.88
N CYS A 12 7.94 19.34 -4.98
CA CYS A 12 7.81 20.77 -5.32
C CYS A 12 9.18 21.42 -5.61
N ASN A 13 10.21 21.06 -4.84
CA ASN A 13 11.57 21.58 -5.05
C ASN A 13 12.14 21.09 -6.38
N ILE A 14 12.42 22.02 -7.30
CA ILE A 14 12.83 21.73 -8.68
C ILE A 14 14.16 20.99 -8.74
N SER A 15 15.18 21.46 -8.00
CA SER A 15 16.51 20.84 -7.98
C SER A 15 16.47 19.41 -7.42
N ALA A 16 15.75 19.21 -6.32
CA ALA A 16 15.54 17.88 -5.74
C ALA A 16 14.75 16.97 -6.69
N ARG A 17 13.75 17.51 -7.40
CA ARG A 17 12.98 16.76 -8.40
C ARG A 17 13.84 16.35 -9.59
N LYS A 18 14.72 17.23 -10.09
CA LYS A 18 15.64 16.95 -11.20
C LYS A 18 16.65 15.86 -10.84
N GLU A 19 17.23 15.93 -9.64
CA GLU A 19 18.16 14.90 -9.18
C GLU A 19 17.46 13.56 -8.92
N CYS A 20 16.25 13.59 -8.33
CA CYS A 20 15.43 12.39 -8.18
C CYS A 20 15.07 11.76 -9.53
N TYR A 21 14.68 12.56 -10.53
CA TYR A 21 14.41 12.10 -11.88
C TYR A 21 15.63 11.37 -12.48
N ARG A 22 16.81 12.00 -12.42
CA ARG A 22 18.05 11.41 -12.94
C ARG A 22 18.37 10.05 -12.30
N LYS A 23 18.30 9.96 -10.97
CA LYS A 23 18.57 8.70 -10.23
C LYS A 23 17.51 7.64 -10.53
N ARG A 24 16.22 8.00 -10.49
CA ARG A 24 15.11 7.06 -10.69
C ARG A 24 15.02 6.57 -12.13
N LYS A 25 15.25 7.43 -13.12
CA LYS A 25 15.33 7.06 -14.55
C LYS A 25 16.36 5.94 -14.76
N LYS A 26 17.58 6.14 -14.26
CA LYS A 26 18.65 5.13 -14.32
C LYS A 26 18.25 3.83 -13.61
N GLY A 27 17.60 3.94 -12.45
CA GLY A 27 17.10 2.78 -11.70
C GLY A 27 16.02 1.99 -12.44
N ILE A 28 15.05 2.68 -13.05
CA ILE A 28 13.96 2.07 -13.84
C ILE A 28 14.54 1.32 -15.04
N ILE A 29 15.42 1.96 -15.82
CA ILE A 29 16.06 1.32 -16.98
C ILE A 29 16.86 0.08 -16.55
N LYS A 30 17.59 0.16 -15.43
CA LYS A 30 18.31 -0.99 -14.87
C LYS A 30 17.35 -2.14 -14.54
N LYS A 31 16.25 -1.85 -13.85
CA LYS A 31 15.25 -2.86 -13.47
C LYS A 31 14.55 -3.45 -14.70
N MET A 32 14.27 -2.64 -15.71
CA MET A 32 13.68 -3.12 -16.97
C MET A 32 14.62 -4.08 -17.69
N ARG A 33 15.93 -3.77 -17.72
CA ARG A 33 16.95 -4.68 -18.25
C ARG A 33 17.02 -6.00 -17.47
N GLU A 34 17.03 -5.93 -16.15
CA GLU A 34 17.02 -7.12 -15.28
C GLU A 34 15.79 -7.99 -15.56
N ILE A 35 14.58 -7.40 -15.65
CA ILE A 35 13.34 -8.11 -15.96
C ILE A 35 13.38 -8.74 -17.36
N LYS A 36 13.79 -7.97 -18.37
CA LYS A 36 13.94 -8.46 -19.75
C LYS A 36 14.82 -9.70 -19.81
N ILE A 37 15.98 -9.66 -19.14
CA ILE A 37 16.95 -10.77 -19.15
C ILE A 37 16.47 -11.96 -18.31
N LEU A 38 16.02 -11.73 -17.08
CA LEU A 38 15.68 -12.82 -16.15
C LEU A 38 14.41 -13.57 -16.55
N CYS A 39 13.46 -12.87 -17.16
CA CYS A 39 12.18 -13.46 -17.57
C CYS A 39 12.12 -13.79 -19.06
N ASP A 40 13.15 -13.43 -19.83
CA ASP A 40 13.21 -13.58 -21.29
C ASP A 40 11.94 -13.03 -21.98
N ILE A 41 11.56 -11.80 -21.62
CA ILE A 41 10.39 -11.13 -22.18
C ILE A 41 10.77 -9.88 -22.98
N PRO A 42 10.12 -9.60 -24.11
CA PRO A 42 10.31 -8.34 -24.82
C PRO A 42 9.69 -7.20 -24.00
N ALA A 43 10.46 -6.13 -23.87
CA ALA A 43 10.25 -5.13 -22.83
C ALA A 43 10.88 -3.80 -23.28
N CYS A 44 10.12 -2.71 -23.19
CA CYS A 44 10.60 -1.37 -23.46
C CYS A 44 10.18 -0.37 -22.37
N ALA A 45 10.88 0.75 -22.29
CA ALA A 45 10.53 1.87 -21.42
C ALA A 45 10.60 3.19 -22.19
N ILE A 46 9.54 4.00 -22.07
CA ILE A 46 9.45 5.34 -22.65
C ILE A 46 9.28 6.32 -21.50
N ILE A 47 10.27 7.21 -21.31
CA ILE A 47 10.31 8.14 -20.19
C ILE A 47 10.46 9.57 -20.71
N SER A 48 9.38 10.34 -20.63
CA SER A 48 9.39 11.76 -20.97
C SER A 48 10.19 12.56 -19.95
N ASN A 49 11.04 13.47 -20.44
CA ASN A 49 11.79 14.38 -19.58
C ASN A 49 10.99 15.66 -19.33
N PRO A 50 10.52 15.91 -18.09
CA PRO A 50 9.73 17.10 -17.77
C PRO A 50 10.57 18.39 -17.73
N PHE A 51 11.89 18.30 -17.87
CA PHE A 51 12.81 19.45 -17.82
C PHE A 51 13.40 19.82 -19.18
N ASN A 52 13.21 18.97 -20.19
CA ASN A 52 13.59 19.24 -21.57
C ASN A 52 12.67 18.40 -22.47
N SER A 53 11.66 19.05 -23.05
CA SER A 53 10.62 18.42 -23.88
C SER A 53 11.16 17.69 -25.09
N ASN A 54 12.36 18.06 -25.58
CA ASN A 54 12.94 17.46 -26.77
C ASN A 54 13.65 16.14 -26.48
N ASN A 55 13.77 15.74 -25.21
CA ASN A 55 14.55 14.56 -24.80
C ASN A 55 13.66 13.50 -24.13
N THR A 56 12.93 12.74 -24.94
CA THR A 56 12.30 11.49 -24.45
C THR A 56 13.34 10.38 -24.45
N GLU A 57 13.50 9.71 -23.32
CA GLU A 57 14.36 8.53 -23.23
C GLU A 57 13.55 7.31 -23.68
N VAL A 58 14.09 6.58 -24.65
CA VAL A 58 13.55 5.30 -25.09
C VAL A 58 14.59 4.23 -24.87
N TRP A 59 14.22 3.18 -24.15
CA TRP A 59 15.03 1.99 -23.93
C TRP A 59 14.29 0.75 -24.43
N PRO A 60 14.97 -0.23 -25.05
CA PRO A 60 16.40 -0.24 -25.36
C PRO A 60 16.79 0.68 -26.51
N ASP A 61 15.96 0.75 -27.53
CA ASP A 61 16.02 1.70 -28.64
C ASP A 61 14.61 1.91 -29.21
N LEU A 62 14.50 2.82 -30.18
CA LEU A 62 13.22 3.19 -30.77
C LEU A 62 12.57 2.05 -31.56
N GLU A 63 13.36 1.23 -32.23
CA GLU A 63 12.87 0.19 -33.12
C GLU A 63 12.30 -0.97 -32.32
N GLU A 64 13.06 -1.45 -31.33
CA GLU A 64 12.58 -2.51 -30.45
C GLU A 64 11.36 -2.05 -29.63
N ALA A 65 11.35 -0.79 -29.18
CA ALA A 65 10.19 -0.24 -28.49
C ALA A 65 8.93 -0.22 -29.36
N LYS A 66 9.05 0.12 -30.65
CA LYS A 66 7.93 0.05 -31.59
C LYS A 66 7.40 -1.37 -31.75
N GLN A 67 8.29 -2.36 -31.89
CA GLN A 67 7.90 -3.78 -31.99
C GLN A 67 7.16 -4.26 -30.73
N VAL A 68 7.62 -3.87 -29.54
CA VAL A 68 6.94 -4.17 -28.28
C VAL A 68 5.55 -3.52 -28.23
N ILE A 69 5.44 -2.27 -28.66
CA ILE A 69 4.15 -1.54 -28.71
C ILE A 69 3.19 -2.19 -29.70
N GLU A 70 3.64 -2.53 -30.90
CA GLU A 70 2.83 -3.17 -31.93
C GLU A 70 2.32 -4.52 -31.44
N ARG A 71 3.21 -5.34 -30.86
CA ARG A 71 2.84 -6.61 -30.23
C ARG A 71 1.76 -6.39 -29.17
N TYR A 72 1.91 -5.37 -28.34
CA TYR A 72 0.93 -5.01 -27.31
C TYR A 72 -0.41 -4.52 -27.91
N GLN A 73 -0.39 -3.72 -28.98
CA GLN A 73 -1.59 -3.26 -29.67
C GLN A 73 -2.37 -4.43 -30.28
N ASN A 74 -1.68 -5.46 -30.74
CA ASN A 74 -2.25 -6.68 -31.30
C ASN A 74 -2.78 -7.68 -30.26
N LEU A 75 -2.60 -7.42 -28.94
CA LEU A 75 -3.14 -8.28 -27.89
C LEU A 75 -4.67 -8.16 -27.75
N SER A 76 -5.28 -9.25 -27.28
CA SER A 76 -6.71 -9.33 -26.98
C SER A 76 -7.11 -8.31 -25.88
N GLN A 77 -8.40 -7.94 -25.85
CA GLN A 77 -8.94 -7.02 -24.84
C GLN A 77 -8.70 -7.53 -23.41
N ILE A 78 -8.81 -8.86 -23.21
CA ILE A 78 -8.62 -9.53 -21.91
C ILE A 78 -7.18 -9.33 -21.42
N ASP A 79 -6.19 -9.44 -22.30
CA ASP A 79 -4.78 -9.27 -21.92
C ASP A 79 -4.46 -7.82 -21.56
N LYS A 80 -5.13 -6.86 -22.20
CA LYS A 80 -5.00 -5.42 -21.90
C LYS A 80 -5.60 -5.03 -20.54
N THR A 81 -6.59 -5.76 -20.03
CA THR A 81 -7.17 -5.49 -18.69
C THR A 81 -6.22 -5.82 -17.53
N LYS A 82 -5.18 -6.62 -17.77
CA LYS A 82 -4.17 -6.97 -16.76
C LYS A 82 -3.11 -5.88 -16.55
N ASN A 83 -3.22 -4.77 -17.27
CA ASN A 83 -2.29 -3.66 -17.15
C ASN A 83 -2.43 -2.94 -15.81
N VAL A 84 -1.30 -2.71 -15.15
CA VAL A 84 -1.23 -1.75 -14.05
C VAL A 84 -1.12 -0.35 -14.64
N ASN A 85 -2.22 0.39 -14.61
CA ASN A 85 -2.24 1.80 -15.00
C ASN A 85 -2.18 2.71 -13.75
N GLN A 86 -1.98 4.01 -13.96
CA GLN A 86 -1.87 4.97 -12.85
C GLN A 86 -3.15 5.02 -12.01
N GLU A 87 -4.33 4.91 -12.64
CA GLU A 87 -5.62 4.96 -11.96
C GLU A 87 -5.81 3.77 -11.02
N SER A 88 -5.66 2.53 -11.53
CA SER A 88 -5.72 1.29 -10.73
C SER A 88 -4.70 1.30 -9.59
N PHE A 89 -3.49 1.83 -9.82
CA PHE A 89 -2.51 1.99 -8.76
C PHE A 89 -2.94 3.00 -7.69
N VAL A 90 -3.51 4.14 -8.09
CA VAL A 90 -4.04 5.14 -7.14
C VAL A 90 -5.20 4.57 -6.34
N LEU A 91 -6.14 3.88 -7.00
CA LEU A 91 -7.25 3.19 -6.34
C LEU A 91 -6.75 2.15 -5.33
N GLN A 92 -5.77 1.32 -5.71
CA GLN A 92 -5.16 0.35 -4.80
C GLN A 92 -4.54 1.04 -3.57
N ARG A 93 -3.88 2.19 -3.75
CA ARG A 93 -3.31 2.95 -2.63
C ARG A 93 -4.39 3.59 -1.75
N LEU A 94 -5.49 4.06 -2.35
CA LEU A 94 -6.64 4.57 -1.61
C LEU A 94 -7.26 3.47 -0.75
N THR A 95 -7.47 2.27 -1.31
CA THR A 95 -7.97 1.11 -0.58
C THR A 95 -7.08 0.77 0.61
N LYS A 96 -5.76 0.67 0.40
CA LYS A 96 -4.79 0.42 1.50
C LYS A 96 -4.81 1.52 2.57
N ALA A 97 -5.00 2.78 2.17
CA ALA A 97 -5.12 3.88 3.12
C ALA A 97 -6.42 3.79 3.94
N ARG A 98 -7.54 3.43 3.32
CA ARG A 98 -8.82 3.19 3.99
C ARG A 98 -8.75 2.02 4.96
N GLU A 99 -8.18 0.89 4.54
CA GLU A 99 -7.97 -0.28 5.41
C GLU A 99 -7.14 0.08 6.65
N LYS A 100 -6.08 0.87 6.47
CA LYS A 100 -5.27 1.34 7.60
C LYS A 100 -6.07 2.24 8.54
N LEU A 101 -6.89 3.13 8.00
CA LEU A 101 -7.75 4.01 8.78
C LEU A 101 -8.78 3.21 9.60
N GLU A 102 -9.41 2.21 9.00
CA GLU A 102 -10.38 1.36 9.70
C GLU A 102 -9.72 0.52 10.80
N LYS A 103 -8.52 -0.01 10.57
CA LYS A 103 -7.75 -0.67 11.65
C LYS A 103 -7.46 0.27 12.82
N GLN A 104 -7.03 1.49 12.54
CA GLN A 104 -6.79 2.49 13.59
C GLN A 104 -8.07 2.86 14.35
N ARG A 105 -9.20 2.99 13.65
CA ARG A 105 -10.51 3.23 14.29
C ARG A 105 -10.92 2.07 15.20
N GLN A 106 -10.71 0.83 14.76
CA GLN A 106 -10.99 -0.33 15.59
C GLN A 106 -10.09 -0.36 16.84
N GLU A 107 -8.78 -0.14 16.67
CA GLU A 107 -7.84 -0.07 17.80
C GLU A 107 -8.21 1.03 18.82
N ILE A 108 -8.72 2.17 18.34
CA ILE A 108 -9.22 3.25 19.23
C ILE A 108 -10.45 2.76 19.99
N ARG A 109 -11.44 2.18 19.30
CA ARG A 109 -12.65 1.64 19.94
C ARG A 109 -12.33 0.58 20.98
N ASP A 110 -11.43 -0.35 20.67
CA ASP A 110 -11.04 -1.43 21.59
C ASP A 110 -10.40 -0.86 22.87
N LYS A 111 -9.57 0.20 22.73
CA LYS A 111 -8.97 0.91 23.88
C LYS A 111 -10.00 1.68 24.69
N GLU A 112 -10.90 2.41 24.05
CA GLU A 112 -12.00 3.12 24.71
C GLU A 112 -12.88 2.16 25.51
N MET A 113 -13.20 1.01 24.92
CA MET A 113 -13.97 -0.04 25.58
C MET A 113 -13.20 -0.64 26.77
N THR A 114 -11.91 -0.92 26.62
CA THR A 114 -11.08 -1.42 27.73
C THR A 114 -11.10 -0.43 28.90
N ILE A 115 -10.94 0.87 28.64
CA ILE A 115 -10.99 1.92 29.67
C ILE A 115 -12.35 1.94 30.37
N ARG A 116 -13.45 1.89 29.60
CA ARG A 116 -14.81 1.87 30.15
C ARG A 116 -15.05 0.63 31.01
N MET A 117 -14.62 -0.55 30.58
CA MET A 117 -14.74 -1.80 31.34
C MET A 117 -14.04 -1.70 32.71
N ILE A 118 -12.83 -1.14 32.73
CA ILE A 118 -12.07 -0.92 33.98
C ILE A 118 -12.84 0.04 34.92
N GLN A 119 -13.44 1.10 34.39
CA GLN A 119 -14.26 2.02 35.17
C GLN A 119 -15.48 1.31 35.78
N TYR A 120 -16.15 0.42 35.03
CA TYR A 120 -17.31 -0.32 35.54
C TYR A 120 -16.92 -1.28 36.64
N MET A 121 -15.84 -2.03 36.45
CA MET A 121 -15.32 -2.95 37.47
C MET A 121 -14.96 -2.21 38.76
N LYS A 122 -14.40 -0.99 38.64
CA LYS A 122 -14.05 -0.16 39.80
C LYS A 122 -15.28 0.41 40.51
N ASN A 123 -16.25 0.93 39.76
CA ASN A 123 -17.41 1.63 40.31
C ASN A 123 -18.59 0.69 40.64
N LYS A 124 -18.51 -0.58 40.24
CA LYS A 124 -19.55 -1.62 40.35
C LYS A 124 -20.90 -1.29 39.72
N ASN A 125 -20.97 -0.25 38.89
CA ASN A 125 -22.18 0.20 38.20
C ASN A 125 -21.90 0.44 36.72
N LEU A 126 -22.90 0.15 35.90
CA LEU A 126 -22.93 0.48 34.47
C LEU A 126 -23.43 1.92 34.31
N PRO A 127 -22.81 2.77 33.47
CA PRO A 127 -23.33 4.08 33.12
C PRO A 127 -24.64 3.98 32.34
N ASP A 128 -25.46 5.01 32.48
CA ASP A 128 -26.75 5.12 31.79
C ASP A 128 -26.61 5.28 30.26
N ASP A 129 -25.43 5.66 29.77
CA ASP A 129 -25.16 5.89 28.34
C ASP A 129 -24.62 4.67 27.58
N VAL A 130 -24.62 3.49 28.21
CA VAL A 130 -24.14 2.26 27.56
C VAL A 130 -25.11 1.78 26.49
N SER A 131 -24.62 1.72 25.24
CA SER A 131 -25.40 1.20 24.13
C SER A 131 -25.39 -0.33 24.06
N VAL A 132 -26.39 -0.92 23.39
CA VAL A 132 -26.43 -2.36 23.10
C VAL A 132 -25.20 -2.81 22.29
N SER A 133 -24.67 -1.94 21.44
CA SER A 133 -23.45 -2.21 20.67
C SER A 133 -22.21 -2.31 21.55
N ASP A 134 -22.15 -1.49 22.60
CA ASP A 134 -21.07 -1.54 23.60
C ASP A 134 -21.12 -2.84 24.39
N LEU A 135 -22.32 -3.27 24.82
CA LEU A 135 -22.51 -4.56 25.50
C LEU A 135 -22.04 -5.76 24.66
N LYS A 136 -22.34 -5.76 23.36
CA LYS A 136 -21.84 -6.80 22.43
C LYS A 136 -20.32 -6.81 22.32
N HIS A 137 -19.69 -5.64 22.28
CA HIS A 137 -18.23 -5.54 22.27
C HIS A 137 -17.63 -6.01 23.60
N PHE A 138 -18.21 -5.67 24.74
CA PHE A 138 -17.75 -6.16 26.05
C PHE A 138 -17.83 -7.68 26.14
N GLN A 139 -18.93 -8.28 25.69
CA GLN A 139 -19.07 -9.73 25.65
C GLN A 139 -17.92 -10.37 24.85
N LYS A 140 -17.64 -9.87 23.64
CA LYS A 140 -16.54 -10.37 22.81
C LYS A 140 -15.18 -10.25 23.51
N LEU A 141 -14.92 -9.12 24.15
CA LEU A 141 -13.67 -8.82 24.84
C LEU A 141 -13.48 -9.72 26.07
N ILE A 142 -14.55 -10.02 26.80
CA ILE A 142 -14.56 -11.00 27.90
C ILE A 142 -14.26 -12.41 27.36
N GLU A 143 -14.92 -12.83 26.28
CA GLU A 143 -14.69 -14.14 25.66
C GLU A 143 -13.24 -14.31 25.18
N GLU A 144 -12.65 -13.28 24.58
CA GLU A 144 -11.24 -13.27 24.16
C GLU A 144 -10.28 -13.37 25.35
N ASN A 145 -10.51 -12.59 26.41
CA ASN A 145 -9.69 -12.65 27.61
C ASN A 145 -9.80 -14.00 28.34
N LEU A 146 -11.00 -14.59 28.41
CA LEU A 146 -11.19 -15.91 29.01
C LEU A 146 -10.45 -16.99 28.23
N LYS A 147 -10.48 -16.95 26.89
CA LYS A 147 -9.67 -17.84 26.04
C LYS A 147 -8.17 -17.67 26.27
N ASP A 148 -7.69 -16.44 26.39
CA ASP A 148 -6.28 -16.17 26.65
C ASP A 148 -5.83 -16.68 28.03
N ILE A 149 -6.68 -16.58 29.04
CA ILE A 149 -6.42 -17.15 30.37
C ILE A 149 -6.38 -18.67 30.30
N ASP A 150 -7.36 -19.30 29.67
CA ASP A 150 -7.42 -20.76 29.51
C ASP A 150 -6.19 -21.31 28.75
N ASN A 151 -5.79 -20.65 27.65
CA ASN A 151 -4.59 -21.00 26.91
C ASN A 151 -3.30 -20.89 27.74
N LYS A 152 -3.20 -19.88 28.62
CA LYS A 152 -2.04 -19.74 29.52
C LYS A 152 -2.02 -20.80 30.61
N LEU A 153 -3.18 -21.19 31.13
CA LEU A 153 -3.31 -22.27 32.11
C LEU A 153 -2.97 -23.63 31.49
N ASN A 154 -3.41 -23.88 30.26
CA ASN A 154 -3.24 -25.16 29.57
C ASN A 154 -1.90 -25.30 28.81
N GLY A 155 -1.22 -24.19 28.50
CA GLY A 155 0.08 -24.16 27.80
C GLY A 155 1.32 -24.18 28.71
N SER A 156 1.15 -24.37 30.03
CA SER A 156 2.24 -24.36 31.02
C SER A 156 2.75 -25.76 31.42
N ASN A 157 2.70 -26.74 30.51
CA ASN A 157 3.37 -28.06 30.66
C ASN A 157 4.67 -28.12 29.84
#